data_AF-A0A952V880-F1
#
_entry.id   AF-A0A952V880-F1
#
_cell.length_a   1.000
_cell.length_b   1.000
_cell.length_c   1.000
_cell.angle_alpha   90.00
_cell.angle_beta   90.00
_cell.angle_gamma   90.00
#
_symmetry.space_group_name_H-M   'P 1'
#
loop_
_entity.id
_entity.type
_entity.pdbx_description
1 polymer ?
#
loop_
_entity_poly.entity_id
_entity_poly.type
_entity_poly.pdbx_seq_one_letter_code
_entity_poly.pdbx_strand_id
1 'polypeptide(L)'
;MESASKPEQADAPAAEKPAKATFETDIAAMRTAEFRFVYVFRRKDGGPFTDDDKRLLGSGMPLEINRRKLSDEGRALIVGSNFRMPEDDMNMLKDNFAFQDMSLPRPAEPQTANDNAQ
;
A
#
# COMPACT_ATOMS: atom_id res chain seq x y z
N MET A 1 -5.39 56.52 21.22
CA MET A 1 -5.03 56.05 19.86
C MET A 1 -3.73 55.33 20.07
N GLU A 2 -3.76 54.04 20.40
CA GLU A 2 -2.53 53.26 20.53
C GLU A 2 -2.71 51.97 19.74
N SER A 3 -2.30 52.05 18.48
CA SER A 3 -2.07 50.92 17.60
C SER A 3 -0.79 50.22 18.06
N ALA A 4 -0.93 49.16 18.86
CA ALA A 4 0.13 48.18 19.05
C ALA A 4 -0.03 47.08 17.98
N SER A 5 0.66 47.26 16.85
CA SER A 5 0.72 46.28 15.78
C SER A 5 1.88 45.30 16.01
N LYS A 6 1.52 44.01 16.15
CA LYS A 6 2.30 42.78 15.86
C LYS A 6 3.25 42.22 16.95
N PRO A 7 3.13 40.90 17.22
CA PRO A 7 4.08 39.92 16.67
C PRO A 7 3.33 38.87 15.83
N GLU A 8 3.75 38.52 14.61
CA GLU A 8 4.73 37.46 14.35
C GLU A 8 4.43 36.19 15.18
N GLN A 9 3.34 35.53 14.83
CA GLN A 9 3.02 34.14 15.16
C GLN A 9 2.19 33.61 14.00
N ALA A 10 2.43 32.46 13.46
CA ALA A 10 3.59 31.59 13.43
C ALA A 10 3.47 30.92 12.07
N ASP A 11 4.58 30.40 11.57
CA ASP A 11 4.61 29.39 10.52
C ASP A 11 3.36 28.51 10.62
N ALA A 12 2.40 28.70 9.71
CA ALA A 12 1.30 27.75 9.61
C ALA A 12 1.99 26.42 9.41
N PRO A 13 1.72 25.37 10.22
CA PRO A 13 2.35 24.09 9.99
C PRO A 13 2.02 23.76 8.55
N ALA A 14 3.04 23.88 7.68
CA ALA A 14 2.92 23.57 6.29
C ALA A 14 2.39 22.15 6.33
N ALA A 15 1.12 21.97 5.99
CA ALA A 15 0.46 20.68 6.05
C ALA A 15 1.45 19.72 5.40
N GLU A 16 2.10 18.91 6.23
CA GLU A 16 3.19 18.05 5.82
C GLU A 16 2.51 17.13 4.82
N LYS A 17 2.62 17.48 3.54
CA LYS A 17 2.13 16.65 2.44
C LYS A 17 2.71 15.30 2.78
N PRO A 18 1.87 14.29 3.10
CA PRO A 18 2.33 13.08 3.77
C PRO A 18 3.56 12.62 3.03
N ALA A 19 4.72 12.69 3.70
CA ALA A 19 6.03 12.52 3.09
C ALA A 19 5.92 11.32 2.16
N LYS A 20 6.04 11.56 0.83
CA LYS A 20 5.67 10.62 -0.24
C LYS A 20 5.94 9.21 0.26
N ALA A 21 4.90 8.51 0.71
CA ALA A 21 5.09 7.24 1.38
C ALA A 21 5.82 6.35 0.37
N THR A 22 7.06 5.99 0.72
CA THR A 22 7.89 5.19 -0.17
C THR A 22 7.26 3.82 -0.25
N PHE A 23 7.45 3.15 -1.39
CA PHE A 23 6.95 1.80 -1.59
C PHE A 23 7.23 0.87 -0.39
N GLU A 24 8.45 0.94 0.15
CA GLU A 24 8.85 0.15 1.32
C GLU A 24 8.03 0.48 2.58
N THR A 25 7.75 1.76 2.83
CA THR A 25 6.95 2.21 3.98
C THR A 25 5.51 1.73 3.88
N ASP A 26 4.90 1.83 2.70
CA ASP A 26 3.53 1.35 2.50
C ASP A 26 3.46 -0.17 2.62
N ILE A 27 4.46 -0.91 2.13
CA ILE A 27 4.55 -2.36 2.32
C ILE A 27 4.68 -2.72 3.80
N ALA A 28 5.54 -2.02 4.54
CA ALA A 28 5.66 -2.20 5.98
C ALA A 28 4.31 -1.94 6.66
N ALA A 29 3.57 -0.89 6.28
CA ALA A 29 2.26 -0.59 6.82
C ALA A 29 1.20 -1.67 6.49
N MET A 30 1.24 -2.27 5.30
CA MET A 30 0.37 -3.41 4.98
C MET A 30 0.72 -4.66 5.78
N ARG A 31 2.01 -4.90 6.02
CA ARG A 31 2.48 -6.02 6.86
C ARG A 31 2.08 -5.83 8.32
N THR A 32 2.25 -4.62 8.87
CA THR A 32 1.80 -4.27 10.21
C THR A 32 0.29 -4.36 10.37
N ALA A 33 -0.47 -4.19 9.28
CA ALA A 33 -1.92 -4.37 9.27
C ALA A 33 -2.36 -5.85 9.18
N GLU A 34 -1.41 -6.80 9.19
CA GLU A 34 -1.65 -8.25 9.26
C GLU A 34 -2.56 -8.81 8.15
N PHE A 35 -2.54 -8.19 6.96
CA PHE A 35 -3.27 -8.73 5.81
C PHE A 35 -2.70 -10.09 5.39
N ARG A 36 -3.58 -11.08 5.24
CA ARG A 36 -3.19 -12.44 4.79
C ARG A 36 -2.57 -12.44 3.39
N PHE A 37 -3.06 -11.57 2.53
CA PHE A 37 -2.63 -11.43 1.15
C PHE A 37 -2.21 -9.99 0.89
N VAL A 38 -0.98 -9.82 0.42
CA VAL A 38 -0.45 -8.51 0.03
C VAL A 38 0.02 -8.59 -1.41
N TYR A 39 -0.77 -8.02 -2.31
CA TYR A 39 -0.46 -8.01 -3.75
C TYR A 39 0.06 -6.66 -4.16
N VAL A 40 1.07 -6.66 -5.03
CA VAL A 40 1.59 -5.46 -5.65
C VAL A 40 1.43 -5.53 -7.14
N PHE A 41 0.75 -4.54 -7.69
CA PHE A 41 0.62 -4.33 -9.12
C PHE A 41 1.46 -3.13 -9.54
N ARG A 42 2.12 -3.23 -10.68
CA ARG A 42 2.88 -2.15 -11.33
C ARG A 42 2.60 -2.18 -12.83
N ARG A 43 2.78 -1.06 -13.53
CA ARG A 43 2.79 -1.13 -15.00
C ARG A 43 4.00 -1.92 -15.46
N LYS A 44 3.83 -2.72 -16.52
CA LYS A 44 4.91 -3.49 -17.15
C LYS A 44 6.06 -2.60 -17.64
N ASP A 45 5.74 -1.36 -18.00
CA ASP A 45 6.70 -0.33 -18.45
C ASP A 45 7.44 0.37 -17.29
N GLY A 46 7.05 0.14 -16.03
CA GLY A 46 7.62 0.80 -14.85
C GLY A 46 7.19 2.26 -14.63
N GLY A 47 6.41 2.83 -15.55
CA GLY A 47 5.82 4.16 -15.43
C GLY A 47 4.62 4.24 -14.48
N PRO A 48 4.14 5.46 -14.17
CA PRO A 48 2.96 5.66 -13.33
C PRO A 48 1.68 5.15 -14.01
N PHE A 49 0.70 4.72 -13.22
CA PHE A 49 -0.63 4.34 -13.67
C PHE A 49 -1.33 5.51 -14.36
N THR A 50 -1.75 5.26 -15.59
CA THR A 50 -2.61 6.13 -16.38
C THR A 50 -4.07 6.03 -15.92
N ASP A 51 -4.94 6.86 -16.50
CA ASP A 51 -6.38 6.80 -16.22
C ASP A 51 -7.00 5.46 -16.63
N ASP A 52 -6.56 4.92 -17.77
CA ASP A 52 -7.01 3.61 -18.27
C ASP A 52 -6.60 2.48 -17.33
N ASP A 53 -5.36 2.51 -16.86
CA ASP A 53 -4.89 1.54 -15.87
C ASP A 53 -5.72 1.60 -14.58
N LYS A 54 -6.04 2.80 -14.10
CA LYS A 54 -6.88 3.00 -12.90
C LYS A 54 -8.29 2.48 -13.10
N ARG A 55 -8.85 2.59 -14.31
CA ARG A 55 -10.16 2.01 -14.67
C ARG A 55 -10.10 0.49 -14.66
N LEU A 56 -9.08 -0.11 -15.29
CA LEU A 56 -8.86 -1.56 -15.27
C LEU A 56 -8.69 -2.09 -13.84
N LEU A 57 -7.89 -1.42 -13.03
CA LEU A 57 -7.72 -1.74 -11.61
C LEU A 57 -9.04 -1.58 -10.85
N GLY A 58 -9.82 -0.53 -11.15
CA GLY A 58 -11.14 -0.34 -10.54
C GLY A 58 -12.15 -1.43 -10.89
N SER A 59 -12.10 -1.94 -12.12
CA SER A 59 -13.01 -3.00 -12.59
C SER A 59 -12.57 -4.41 -12.22
N GLY A 60 -11.27 -4.68 -12.15
CA GLY A 60 -10.70 -5.99 -11.79
C GLY A 60 -10.36 -6.16 -10.31
N MET A 61 -10.61 -5.16 -9.47
CA MET A 61 -10.44 -5.29 -8.02
C MET A 61 -11.75 -5.78 -7.39
N PRO A 62 -11.76 -6.94 -6.72
CA PRO A 62 -12.94 -7.41 -6.01
C PRO A 62 -13.27 -6.47 -4.85
N LEU A 63 -14.55 -6.40 -4.50
CA LEU A 63 -15.03 -5.59 -3.37
C LEU A 63 -14.51 -6.09 -2.02
N GLU A 64 -14.02 -7.32 -1.96
CA GLU A 64 -13.45 -7.96 -0.76
C GLU A 64 -12.05 -7.45 -0.40
N ILE A 65 -11.43 -6.63 -1.27
CA ILE A 65 -10.17 -5.95 -0.96
C ILE A 65 -10.38 -5.02 0.23
N ASN A 66 -9.64 -5.28 1.31
CA ASN A 66 -9.75 -4.50 2.53
C ASN A 66 -9.03 -3.15 2.40
N ARG A 67 -7.88 -3.12 1.71
CA ARG A 67 -7.07 -1.91 1.55
C ARG A 67 -6.41 -1.86 0.19
N ARG A 68 -6.45 -0.68 -0.43
CA ARG A 68 -5.69 -0.35 -1.64
C ARG A 68 -4.92 0.94 -1.44
N LYS A 69 -3.65 0.97 -1.86
CA LYS A 69 -2.77 2.11 -1.68
C LYS A 69 -1.93 2.31 -2.93
N LEU A 70 -2.01 3.49 -3.52
CA LEU A 70 -1.08 3.92 -4.57
C LEU A 70 0.18 4.43 -3.90
N SER A 71 1.31 3.83 -4.27
CA SER A 71 2.65 4.11 -3.77
C SER A 71 3.58 4.42 -4.94
N ASP A 72 4.78 4.91 -4.62
CA ASP A 72 5.79 5.26 -5.62
C ASP A 72 5.24 6.29 -6.64
N GLU A 73 4.56 7.32 -6.14
CA GLU A 73 3.89 8.36 -6.95
C GLU A 73 2.88 7.81 -7.97
N GLY A 74 2.26 6.67 -7.64
CA GLY A 74 1.29 6.00 -8.48
C GLY A 74 1.91 5.07 -9.52
N ARG A 75 3.16 4.63 -9.33
CA ARG A 75 3.79 3.56 -10.13
C ARG A 75 3.53 2.17 -9.58
N ALA A 76 3.18 2.06 -8.30
CA ALA A 76 2.85 0.82 -7.63
C ALA A 76 1.49 0.91 -6.92
N LEU A 77 0.69 -0.14 -7.03
CA LEU A 77 -0.55 -0.29 -6.31
C LEU A 77 -0.38 -1.48 -5.37
N ILE A 78 -0.43 -1.19 -4.08
CA ILE A 78 -0.34 -2.18 -3.03
C ILE A 78 -1.75 -2.48 -2.53
N VAL A 79 -2.06 -3.75 -2.47
CA VAL A 79 -3.36 -4.29 -2.11
C VAL A 79 -3.19 -5.17 -0.91
N GLY A 80 -3.85 -4.83 0.19
CA GLY A 80 -3.96 -5.68 1.38
C GLY A 80 -5.34 -6.29 1.43
N SER A 81 -5.42 -7.62 1.50
CA SER A 81 -6.68 -8.34 1.66
C SER A 81 -6.53 -9.53 2.59
N ASN A 82 -7.59 -9.84 3.32
CA ASN A 82 -7.70 -11.10 4.06
C ASN A 82 -8.29 -12.23 3.20
N PHE A 83 -8.81 -11.88 2.02
CA PHE A 83 -9.43 -12.78 1.07
C PHE A 83 -8.53 -12.95 -0.16
N ARG A 84 -8.53 -14.17 -0.71
CA ARG A 84 -7.82 -14.46 -1.94
C ARG A 84 -8.57 -13.81 -3.10
N MET A 85 -7.85 -13.09 -3.95
CA MET A 85 -8.44 -12.52 -5.16
C MET A 85 -8.88 -13.67 -6.10
N PRO A 86 -10.06 -13.56 -6.75
CA PRO A 86 -10.51 -14.54 -7.72
C PRO A 86 -9.46 -14.76 -8.81
N GLU A 87 -9.31 -15.99 -9.29
CA GLU A 87 -8.29 -16.31 -10.28
C GLU A 87 -8.53 -15.61 -11.63
N ASP A 88 -9.80 -15.37 -11.99
CA ASP A 88 -10.20 -14.66 -13.21
C ASP A 88 -9.74 -13.20 -13.19
N ASP A 89 -10.11 -12.46 -12.13
CA ASP A 89 -9.67 -11.09 -11.88
C ASP A 89 -8.14 -10.99 -11.80
N MET A 90 -7.52 -11.91 -11.06
CA MET A 90 -6.06 -11.96 -10.91
C MET A 90 -5.38 -12.18 -12.26
N ASN A 91 -5.88 -13.08 -13.11
CA ASN A 91 -5.30 -13.34 -14.42
C ASN A 91 -5.48 -12.14 -15.35
N MET A 92 -6.64 -11.50 -15.37
CA MET A 92 -6.85 -10.26 -16.13
C MET A 92 -5.87 -9.16 -15.70
N LEU A 93 -5.67 -8.98 -14.39
CA LEU A 93 -4.72 -8.01 -13.87
C LEU A 93 -3.27 -8.38 -14.20
N LYS A 94 -2.89 -9.67 -14.11
CA LYS A 94 -1.53 -10.14 -14.47
C LYS A 94 -1.24 -10.04 -15.98
N ASP A 95 -2.27 -10.12 -16.81
CA ASP A 95 -2.14 -9.93 -18.25
C ASP A 95 -1.84 -8.47 -18.62
N ASN A 96 -2.38 -7.52 -17.86
CA ASN A 96 -2.18 -6.09 -18.11
C ASN A 96 -1.01 -5.49 -17.30
N PHE A 97 -0.76 -6.00 -16.10
CA PHE A 97 0.14 -5.42 -15.11
C PHE A 97 1.23 -6.40 -14.67
N ALA A 98 2.36 -5.86 -14.26
CA ALA A 98 3.36 -6.60 -13.52
C ALA A 98 2.83 -6.89 -12.11
N PHE A 99 2.76 -8.16 -11.75
CA PHE A 99 2.25 -8.63 -10.46
C PHE A 99 3.39 -9.18 -9.60
N GLN A 100 3.34 -8.85 -8.33
CA GLN A 100 4.25 -9.38 -7.32
C GLN A 100 3.44 -9.76 -6.08
N ASP A 101 3.55 -11.02 -5.68
CA ASP A 101 3.00 -11.50 -4.42
C ASP A 101 4.00 -11.18 -3.30
N MET A 102 3.57 -10.36 -2.36
CA MET A 102 4.31 -10.02 -1.14
C MET A 102 3.53 -10.38 0.12
N SER A 103 2.61 -11.32 -0.03
CA SER A 103 1.88 -11.94 1.07
C SER A 103 2.88 -12.44 2.10
N LEU A 104 2.61 -12.18 3.37
CA LEU A 104 3.45 -12.70 4.43
C LEU A 104 3.32 -14.23 4.43
N PRO A 105 4.43 -14.99 4.44
CA PRO A 105 4.34 -16.36 4.95
C PRO A 105 3.74 -16.21 6.34
N ARG A 106 2.66 -16.95 6.63
CA ARG A 106 1.99 -16.90 7.94
C ARG A 106 3.08 -16.76 9.02
N PRO A 107 2.96 -15.83 9.98
CA PRO A 107 3.84 -15.90 11.13
C PRO A 107 3.71 -17.34 11.60
N ALA A 108 4.82 -18.09 11.54
CA ALA A 108 4.88 -19.33 12.27
C ALA A 108 4.43 -18.92 13.67
N GLU A 109 3.36 -19.55 14.16
CA GLU A 109 2.95 -19.42 15.56
C GLU A 109 4.22 -19.30 16.38
N PRO A 110 4.34 -18.32 17.30
CA PRO A 110 5.59 -18.02 17.96
C PRO A 110 6.20 -19.33 18.43
N GLN A 111 7.21 -19.81 17.70
CA GLN A 111 7.93 -21.00 18.06
C GLN A 111 8.53 -20.58 19.37
N THR A 112 7.94 -21.07 20.45
CA THR A 112 8.44 -20.87 21.79
C THR A 112 9.73 -21.69 21.80
N ALA A 113 10.78 -21.06 21.28
CA ALA A 113 12.13 -21.57 21.23
C ALA A 113 12.67 -21.46 22.65
N ASN A 114 12.16 -22.32 23.52
CA ASN A 114 12.77 -22.64 24.80
C ASN A 114 12.79 -24.18 24.93
N ASP A 115 13.33 -24.83 23.91
CA ASP A 115 14.01 -26.11 24.14
C ASP A 115 15.36 -25.74 24.76
N ASN A 116 15.46 -25.89 26.08
CA ASN A 116 16.74 -26.21 26.69
C ASN A 116 16.48 -27.15 27.87
N ALA A 117 16.40 -28.43 27.53
CA ALA A 117 16.79 -29.49 28.44
C ALA A 117 18.32 -29.61 28.39
N GLN A 118 19.01 -29.32 29.50
CA GLN A 118 20.17 -30.06 30.00
C GLN A 118 20.45 -29.70 31.46
#